data_AF-A0A2V9SL67-F1
#
_entry.id   AF-A0A2V9SL67-F1
#
_cell.length_a   1.000
_cell.length_b   1.000
_cell.length_c   1.000
_cell.angle_alpha   90.00
_cell.angle_beta   90.00
_cell.angle_gamma   90.00
#
_symmetry.space_group_name_H-M   'P 1'
#
loop_
_entity.id
_entity.type
_entity.pdbx_description
1 polymer ?
#
loop_
_entity_poly.entity_id
_entity_poly.type
_entity_poly.pdbx_seq_one_letter_code
_entity_poly.pdbx_strand_id
1 'polypeptide(L)' 'MIEITEVDDGYVFRIPGDKKWIVLAAELIVAERECCPFLWFELSVEPAMGPVTVRMTGPAGTREFLKSILA' A
#
# COMPACT_ATOMS: atom_id res chain seq x y z
N MET A 1 -5.78 12.53 -5.83
CA MET A 1 -6.83 11.49 -5.74
C MET A 1 -6.14 10.18 -5.43
N ILE A 2 -6.74 9.33 -4.61
CA ILE A 2 -6.22 7.98 -4.36
C ILE A 2 -6.84 7.06 -5.40
N GLU A 3 -6.04 6.24 -6.06
CA GLU A 3 -6.51 5.16 -6.92
C GLU A 3 -6.14 3.83 -6.30
N ILE A 4 -7.08 2.88 -6.28
CA ILE A 4 -6.89 1.55 -5.70
C ILE A 4 -7.09 0.55 -6.82
N THR A 5 -6.10 -0.31 -7.02
CA THR A 5 -6.15 -1.41 -8.00
C THR A 5 -5.99 -2.73 -7.26
N GLU A 6 -6.94 -3.63 -7.46
CA GLU A 6 -6.83 -5.02 -7.00
C GLU A 6 -5.87 -5.79 -7.91
N VAL A 7 -4.98 -6.57 -7.31
CA VAL A 7 -4.04 -7.47 -8.02
C VAL A 7 -4.16 -8.88 -7.42
N ASP A 8 -3.60 -9.89 -8.08
CA ASP A 8 -3.80 -11.30 -7.68
C ASP A 8 -3.46 -11.60 -6.22
N ASP A 9 -2.42 -10.96 -5.69
CA ASP A 9 -1.85 -11.19 -4.36
C ASP A 9 -2.12 -10.05 -3.36
N GLY A 10 -2.96 -9.06 -3.69
CA GLY A 10 -3.28 -7.94 -2.80
C GLY A 10 -3.80 -6.68 -3.49
N TYR A 11 -3.27 -5.52 -3.09
CA TYR A 11 -3.71 -4.21 -3.57
C TYR A 11 -2.54 -3.28 -3.89
N VAL A 12 -2.77 -2.41 -4.86
CA VAL A 12 -1.87 -1.30 -5.22
C VAL A 12 -2.61 0.02 -5.03
N PHE A 13 -2.01 0.92 -4.26
CA PHE A 13 -2.49 2.26 -4.01
C PHE A 13 -1.61 3.25 -4.74
N ARG A 14 -2.20 4.10 -5.57
CA ARG A 14 -1.54 5.28 -6.13
C ARG A 14 -2.01 6.51 -5.36
N ILE A 15 -1.09 7.16 -4.67
CA ILE A 15 -1.35 8.31 -3.79
C ILE A 15 -0.55 9.53 -4.29
N PRO A 16 -0.94 10.77 -3.91
CA PRO A 16 -0.16 11.96 -4.25
C PRO A 16 1.29 11.87 -3.75
N GLY A 17 2.21 12.52 -4.47
CA GLY A 17 3.65 12.44 -4.20
C GLY A 17 4.20 13.43 -3.17
N ASP A 18 3.35 14.25 -2.55
CA ASP A 18 3.81 15.23 -1.58
C ASP A 18 4.20 14.57 -0.24
N LYS A 19 5.00 15.30 0.55
CA LYS A 19 5.58 14.82 1.82
C LYS A 19 4.54 14.17 2.74
N LYS A 20 3.33 14.72 2.80
CA LYS A 20 2.28 14.23 3.70
C LYS A 20 1.95 12.77 3.39
N TRP A 21 1.79 12.44 2.11
CA TRP A 21 1.39 11.10 1.68
C TRP A 21 2.51 10.08 1.79
N ILE A 22 3.76 10.49 1.53
CA ILE A 22 4.93 9.62 1.75
C ILE A 22 5.06 9.24 3.22
N VAL A 23 4.91 10.22 4.13
CA VAL A 23 4.94 9.95 5.59
C VAL A 23 3.79 9.03 5.99
N LEU A 24 2.57 9.29 5.54
CA LEU A 24 1.42 8.46 5.86
C LEU A 24 1.58 7.02 5.36
N ALA A 25 2.14 6.83 4.16
CA ALA A 25 2.43 5.50 3.63
C ALA A 25 3.49 4.77 4.47
N ALA A 26 4.53 5.46 4.92
CA ALA A 26 5.54 4.88 5.79
C ALA A 26 4.98 4.49 7.17
N GLU A 27 4.12 5.34 7.75
CA GLU A 27 3.44 5.05 9.03
C GLU A 27 2.53 3.81 8.91
N LEU A 28 1.76 3.70 7.83
CA LEU A 28 0.96 2.50 7.52
C LEU A 28 1.84 1.25 7.46
N ILE A 29 2.96 1.30 6.71
CA ILE A 29 3.88 0.16 6.60
C ILE A 29 4.43 -0.26 7.97
N VAL A 30 4.78 0.70 8.83
CA VAL A 30 5.26 0.39 10.18
C VAL A 30 4.18 -0.28 11.01
N ALA A 31 2.97 0.29 11.05
CA ALA A 31 1.85 -0.25 11.82
C ALA A 31 1.47 -1.67 11.36
N GLU A 32 1.38 -1.90 10.05
CA GLU A 32 0.97 -3.18 9.50
C GLU A 32 2.05 -4.25 9.62
N ARG A 33 3.33 -3.89 9.70
CA ARG A 33 4.38 -4.87 10.00
C ARG A 33 4.27 -5.46 11.41
N GLU A 34 3.67 -4.72 12.35
CA GLU A 34 3.39 -5.20 13.71
C GLU A 34 2.07 -6.00 13.76
N CYS A 35 1.01 -5.52 13.11
CA CYS A 35 -0.32 -6.14 13.13
C CYS A 35 -0.44 -7.34 12.17
N CYS A 36 0.11 -7.20 10.97
CA CYS A 36 -0.02 -8.11 9.82
C CYS A 36 1.37 -8.49 9.27
N PRO A 37 2.21 -9.23 10.03
CA PRO A 37 3.60 -9.48 9.68
C PRO A 37 3.81 -10.34 8.41
N PHE A 38 2.73 -10.87 7.83
CA PHE A 38 2.75 -11.62 6.57
C PHE A 38 2.68 -10.72 5.32
N LEU A 39 2.34 -9.44 5.49
CA LEU A 39 2.23 -8.50 4.37
C LEU A 39 3.61 -8.12 3.84
N TRP A 40 3.73 -8.15 2.52
CA TRP A 40 4.85 -7.62 1.76
C TRP A 40 4.50 -6.22 1.25
N PHE A 41 5.44 -5.29 1.40
CA PHE A 41 5.26 -3.90 0.98
C PHE A 41 6.33 -3.47 -0.02
N GLU A 42 5.91 -2.75 -1.06
CA GLU A 42 6.80 -2.01 -1.96
C GLU A 42 6.32 -0.56 -2.06
N LEU A 43 7.23 0.39 -1.84
CA LEU A 43 6.95 1.82 -1.98
C LEU A 43 7.80 2.38 -3.11
N SER A 44 7.15 2.88 -4.16
CA SER A 44 7.80 3.48 -5.32
C SER A 44 7.43 4.96 -5.42
N VAL A 45 8.44 5.83 -5.55
CA VAL A 45 8.25 7.27 -5.70
C VAL A 45 8.62 7.66 -7.12
N GLU A 46 7.68 8.23 -7.87
CA GLU A 46 7.96 8.68 -9.24
C GLU A 46 8.77 9.99 -9.26
N PRO A 47 9.60 10.19 -10.30
CA PRO A 47 10.40 11.41 -10.44
C PRO A 47 9.52 12.67 -10.55
N ALA A 48 10.15 13.84 -10.36
CA ALA A 48 9.52 15.15 -10.55
C ALA A 48 8.25 15.41 -9.70
N MET A 49 8.28 14.97 -8.43
CA MET A 49 7.11 15.05 -7.52
C MET A 49 5.88 14.29 -8.06
N GLY A 50 6.12 13.29 -8.91
CA GLY A 50 5.09 12.39 -9.39
C GLY A 50 4.47 11.57 -8.26
N PRO A 51 3.38 10.83 -8.56
CA PRO A 51 2.68 10.04 -7.55
C PRO A 51 3.55 8.97 -6.90
N VAL A 52 3.10 8.54 -5.72
CA VAL A 52 3.71 7.43 -4.99
C VAL A 52 2.81 6.21 -5.15
N THR A 53 3.43 5.07 -5.35
CA THR A 53 2.74 3.78 -5.42
C THR A 53 3.11 2.95 -4.19
N VAL A 54 2.11 2.45 -3.48
CA VAL A 54 2.26 1.51 -2.37
C VAL A 54 1.61 0.20 -2.80
N ARG A 55 2.43 -0.84 -2.96
CA ARG A 55 1.95 -2.21 -3.21
C ARG A 55 1.95 -2.97 -1.89
N MET A 56 0.80 -3.54 -1.54
CA MET A 56 0.57 -4.29 -0.30
C MET A 56 0.04 -5.67 -0.68
N THR A 57 0.87 -6.69 -0.53
CA THR A 57 0.60 -8.06 -1.00
C THR A 57 1.03 -9.11 0.02
N GLY A 58 0.86 -10.39 -0.29
CA GLY A 58 1.24 -11.46 0.64
C GLY A 58 0.89 -12.86 0.11
N PRO A 59 0.93 -13.89 0.98
CA PRO A 59 0.57 -15.26 0.61
C PRO A 59 -0.90 -15.38 0.17
N ALA A 60 -1.27 -16.55 -0.35
CA ALA A 60 -2.64 -16.85 -0.78
C ALA A 60 -3.67 -16.50 0.31
N GLY A 61 -4.74 -15.81 -0.08
CA GLY A 61 -5.77 -15.27 0.83
C GLY A 61 -5.52 -13.83 1.28
N THR A 62 -4.36 -13.24 0.98
CA THR A 62 -4.04 -11.84 1.38
C THR A 62 -5.00 -10.84 0.75
N ARG A 63 -5.34 -11.01 -0.52
CA ARG A 63 -6.27 -10.10 -1.21
C ARG A 63 -7.64 -10.10 -0.54
N GLU A 64 -8.18 -11.28 -0.24
CA GLU A 64 -9.48 -11.43 0.43
C GLU A 64 -9.44 -10.85 1.86
N PHE A 65 -8.34 -11.06 2.58
CA PHE A 65 -8.10 -10.43 3.89
C PHE A 65 -8.11 -8.90 3.77
N LEU A 66 -7.31 -8.34 2.87
CA LEU A 66 -7.20 -6.89 2.66
C LEU A 66 -8.55 -6.27 2.23
N LYS A 67 -9.30 -6.97 1.38
CA LYS A 67 -10.66 -6.57 0.98
C LYS A 67 -11.60 -6.40 2.17
N SER A 68 -11.42 -7.22 3.21
CA SER A 68 -12.28 -7.17 4.41
C SER A 68 -11.99 -5.98 5.34
N ILE A 69 -10.80 -5.38 5.24
CA ILE A 69 -10.38 -4.27 6.10
C ILE A 69 -10.32 -2.91 5.38
N LEU A 70 -10.26 -2.91 4.04
CA LEU A 70 -10.25 -1.71 3.21
C LEU A 70 -11.65 -1.24 2.77
N ALA A 71 -12.68 -2.06 2.99
CA ALA A 71 -14.07 -1.81 2.60
C ALA A 71 -14.88 -1.09 3.68
#